data_AF-A0A352BU41-F1
#
_entry.id   AF-A0A352BU41-F1
#
_cell.length_a   1.000
_cell.length_b   1.000
_cell.length_c   1.000
_cell.angle_alpha   90.00
_cell.angle_beta   90.00
_cell.angle_gamma   90.00
#
_symmetry.space_group_name_H-M   'P 1'
#
loop_
_entity.id
_entity.type
_entity.pdbx_description
1 polymer ?
#
loop_
_entity_poly.entity_id
_entity_poly.type
_entity_poly.pdbx_seq_one_letter_code
_entity_poly.pdbx_strand_id
1 'polypeptide(L)'
;MEDRIKALPALAKDKENAHKKFFSVLKRKPPKQLDRIMEALHEREFEKTDCLQCANCCKTTGPLFTEKDIVRIAKHLRLKPQAFTDQYLRVDEDRDWVLQDLPCIFLGADNHCSIYEVRPKACREFPHTDRKKFQQITHLTLKNVAICPAAFNIVEDLRSALDSGSSR
;
A
#
# COMPACT_ATOMS: atom_id res chain seq x y z
N MET A 1 14.19 2.83 12.09
CA MET A 1 12.90 2.63 11.38
C MET A 1 11.76 3.35 12.07
N GLU A 2 11.61 3.22 13.39
CA GLU A 2 10.51 3.82 14.15
C GLU A 2 10.39 5.35 14.00
N ASP A 3 11.48 6.09 14.11
CA ASP A 3 11.45 7.56 13.94
C ASP A 3 10.97 7.99 12.55
N ARG A 4 11.36 7.22 11.52
CA ARG A 4 10.92 7.46 10.15
C ARG A 4 9.42 7.25 10.00
N ILE A 5 8.84 6.25 10.66
CA ILE A 5 7.39 6.02 10.68
C ILE A 5 6.66 7.15 11.41
N LYS A 6 7.17 7.58 12.58
CA LYS A 6 6.58 8.67 13.36
C LYS A 6 6.58 10.00 12.60
N ALA A 7 7.63 10.28 11.83
CA ALA A 7 7.75 11.50 11.04
C ALA A 7 6.94 11.46 9.72
N LEU A 8 6.62 10.26 9.20
CA LEU A 8 6.07 10.09 7.86
C LEU A 8 4.75 10.85 7.62
N PRO A 9 3.75 10.85 8.54
CA PRO A 9 2.53 11.61 8.32
C PRO A 9 2.77 13.12 8.19
N ALA A 10 3.71 13.67 8.96
CA ALA A 10 4.07 15.09 8.90
C ALA A 10 4.80 15.42 7.58
N LEU A 11 5.72 14.56 7.13
CA LEU A 11 6.40 14.70 5.84
C LEU A 11 5.42 14.63 4.67
N ALA A 12 4.51 13.65 4.69
CA ALA A 12 3.46 13.51 3.68
C ALA A 12 2.54 14.74 3.68
N LYS A 13 2.24 15.31 4.85
CA LYS A 13 1.43 16.52 4.96
C LYS A 13 2.14 17.75 4.37
N ASP A 14 3.42 17.94 4.66
CA ASP A 14 4.25 19.02 4.09
C ASP A 14 4.28 18.96 2.55
N LYS A 15 4.42 17.76 1.99
CA LYS A 15 4.48 17.54 0.54
C LYS A 15 3.11 17.40 -0.13
N GLU A 16 2.01 17.39 0.62
CA GLU A 16 0.67 17.04 0.12
C GLU A 16 0.27 17.88 -1.11
N ASN A 17 0.43 19.20 -1.03
CA ASN A 17 0.08 20.10 -2.13
C ASN A 17 0.95 19.86 -3.37
N ALA A 18 2.24 19.58 -3.17
CA ALA A 18 3.17 19.30 -4.26
C ALA A 18 2.83 17.96 -4.94
N HIS A 19 2.55 16.91 -4.16
CA HIS A 19 2.12 15.60 -4.68
C HIS A 19 0.79 15.70 -5.42
N LYS A 20 -0.20 16.42 -4.88
CA LYS A 20 -1.50 16.63 -5.54
C LYS A 20 -1.34 17.32 -6.89
N LYS A 21 -0.57 18.40 -6.95
CA LYS A 21 -0.29 19.13 -8.19
C LYS A 21 0.41 18.22 -9.21
N PHE A 22 1.44 17.50 -8.78
CA PHE A 22 2.18 16.57 -9.61
C PHE A 22 1.28 15.48 -10.20
N PHE A 23 0.48 14.80 -9.37
CA PHE A 23 -0.41 13.75 -9.84
C PHE A 23 -1.56 14.25 -10.72
N SER A 24 -2.04 15.48 -10.53
CA SER A 24 -3.01 16.10 -11.45
C SER A 24 -2.43 16.22 -12.86
N VAL A 25 -1.18 16.68 -12.98
CA VAL A 25 -0.48 16.75 -14.28
C VAL A 25 -0.24 15.35 -14.84
N LEU A 26 0.27 14.43 -14.01
CA LEU A 26 0.57 13.05 -14.41
C LEU A 26 -0.67 12.30 -14.93
N LYS A 27 -1.83 12.50 -14.31
CA LYS A 27 -3.10 11.89 -14.73
C LYS A 27 -3.56 12.42 -16.09
N ARG A 28 -3.35 13.73 -16.36
CA ARG A 28 -3.76 14.37 -17.61
C ARG A 28 -2.79 14.09 -18.76
N LYS A 29 -1.48 14.02 -18.47
CA LYS A 29 -0.40 13.84 -19.45
C LYS A 29 0.59 12.78 -18.96
N PRO A 30 0.19 11.51 -18.87
CA PRO A 30 1.11 10.45 -18.45
C PRO A 30 2.18 10.23 -19.53
N PRO A 31 3.47 10.15 -19.17
CA PRO A 31 4.51 9.77 -20.12
C PRO A 31 4.30 8.34 -20.61
N LYS A 32 4.67 8.04 -21.86
CA LYS A 32 4.45 6.72 -22.48
C LYS A 32 5.05 5.56 -21.67
N GLN A 33 6.16 5.82 -20.99
CA GLN A 33 6.90 4.83 -20.22
C GLN A 33 6.62 4.90 -18.70
N LEU A 34 5.53 5.56 -18.27
CA LEU A 34 5.23 5.76 -16.84
C LEU A 34 5.25 4.46 -16.04
N ASP A 35 4.51 3.44 -16.49
CA ASP A 35 4.42 2.17 -15.78
C ASP A 35 5.80 1.50 -15.64
N ARG A 36 6.65 1.59 -16.67
CA ARG A 36 8.00 1.03 -16.66
C ARG A 36 8.94 1.79 -15.71
N ILE A 37 8.80 3.12 -15.64
CA ILE A 37 9.55 3.92 -14.66
C ILE A 37 9.11 3.53 -13.24
N MET A 38 7.81 3.42 -13.00
CA MET A 38 7.26 3.06 -11.69
C MET A 38 7.71 1.68 -11.23
N GLU A 39 7.69 0.69 -12.11
CA GLU A 39 8.18 -0.67 -11.84
C GLU A 39 9.67 -0.64 -11.45
N ALA A 40 10.52 0.05 -12.21
CA ALA A 40 11.94 0.15 -11.89
C ALA A 40 12.22 0.90 -10.58
N LEU A 41 11.41 1.91 -10.24
CA LEU A 41 11.50 2.61 -8.95
C LEU A 41 11.03 1.74 -7.79
N HIS A 42 9.96 0.96 -8.00
CA HIS A 42 9.45 0.01 -7.03
C HIS A 42 10.51 -1.04 -6.70
N GLU A 43 11.06 -1.71 -7.72
CA GLU A 43 12.10 -2.73 -7.54
C GLU A 43 13.28 -2.18 -6.75
N ARG A 44 13.82 -1.02 -7.16
CA ARG A 44 14.93 -0.37 -6.46
C ARG A 44 14.64 -0.01 -5.01
N GLU A 45 13.42 0.45 -4.69
CA GLU A 45 13.07 0.78 -3.31
C GLU A 45 12.93 -0.49 -2.45
N PHE A 46 12.37 -1.56 -3.00
CA PHE A 46 12.16 -2.82 -2.28
C PHE A 46 13.40 -3.71 -2.20
N GLU A 47 14.45 -3.46 -2.99
CA GLU A 47 15.80 -4.03 -2.75
C GLU A 47 16.38 -3.63 -1.39
N LYS A 48 15.99 -2.46 -0.87
CA LYS A 48 16.50 -1.89 0.39
C LYS A 48 15.41 -1.69 1.45
N THR A 49 14.17 -2.05 1.16
CA THR A 49 13.03 -1.92 2.08
C THR A 49 12.50 -3.27 2.46
N ASP A 50 12.61 -3.60 3.74
CA ASP A 50 11.98 -4.78 4.32
C ASP A 50 10.69 -4.39 5.06
N CYS A 51 9.57 -4.91 4.59
CA CYS A 51 8.25 -4.69 5.20
C CYS A 51 8.17 -5.16 6.66
N LEU A 52 8.93 -6.19 7.03
CA LEU A 52 8.96 -6.74 8.39
C LEU A 52 9.67 -5.81 9.39
N GLN A 53 10.45 -4.84 8.92
CA GLN A 53 11.08 -3.85 9.79
C GLN A 53 10.11 -2.84 10.39
N CYS A 54 8.98 -2.56 9.72
CA CYS A 54 7.99 -1.59 10.23
C CYS A 54 6.61 -2.18 10.47
N ALA A 55 6.15 -3.06 9.57
CA ALA A 55 4.78 -3.57 9.49
C ALA A 55 3.70 -2.49 9.65
N ASN A 56 4.00 -1.24 9.26
CA ASN A 56 3.14 -0.10 9.60
C ASN A 56 1.73 -0.24 8.98
N CYS A 57 1.66 -0.67 7.71
CA CYS A 57 0.37 -0.92 7.06
C CYS A 57 -0.44 -2.05 7.73
N CYS A 58 0.23 -3.08 8.26
CA CYS A 58 -0.42 -4.13 9.03
C CYS A 58 -0.94 -3.62 10.39
N LYS A 59 -0.37 -2.54 10.92
CA LYS A 59 -0.77 -1.93 12.19
C LYS A 59 -1.92 -0.92 12.02
N THR A 60 -2.01 -0.24 10.88
CA THR A 60 -2.85 0.96 10.76
C THR A 60 -3.90 0.95 9.65
N THR A 61 -3.78 0.11 8.61
CA THR A 61 -4.59 0.32 7.39
C THR A 61 -5.85 -0.52 7.33
N GLY A 62 -5.81 -1.78 7.78
CA GLY A 62 -6.92 -2.73 7.63
C GLY A 62 -7.18 -3.06 6.15
N PRO A 63 -6.65 -4.17 5.63
CA PRO A 63 -6.81 -4.50 4.21
C PRO A 63 -8.25 -4.91 3.88
N LEU A 64 -8.64 -4.67 2.62
CA LEU A 64 -9.80 -5.30 2.00
C LEU A 64 -9.58 -6.81 1.82
N PHE A 65 -10.64 -7.59 2.03
CA PHE A 65 -10.71 -9.01 1.74
C PHE A 65 -11.72 -9.27 0.63
N THR A 66 -11.29 -9.89 -0.47
CA THR A 66 -12.22 -10.38 -1.49
C THR A 66 -12.84 -11.71 -1.05
N GLU A 67 -13.96 -12.12 -1.64
CA GLU A 67 -14.53 -13.47 -1.42
C GLU A 67 -13.50 -14.59 -1.67
N LYS A 68 -12.64 -14.41 -2.69
CA LYS A 68 -11.53 -15.33 -2.98
C LYS A 68 -10.49 -15.37 -1.87
N ASP A 69 -10.19 -14.22 -1.25
CA ASP A 69 -9.29 -14.16 -0.10
C ASP A 69 -9.92 -14.86 1.11
N ILE A 70 -11.20 -14.60 1.39
CA ILE A 70 -11.96 -15.22 2.49
C ILE A 70 -11.91 -16.74 2.36
N VAL A 71 -12.27 -17.30 1.20
CA VAL A 71 -12.26 -18.75 0.97
C VAL A 71 -10.85 -19.33 1.14
N ARG A 72 -9.82 -18.68 0.58
CA ARG A 72 -8.43 -19.15 0.65
C ARG A 72 -7.89 -19.14 2.09
N ILE A 73 -8.11 -18.05 2.82
CA ILE A 73 -7.59 -17.86 4.18
C ILE A 73 -8.37 -18.74 5.17
N ALA A 74 -9.69 -18.81 5.05
CA ALA A 74 -10.51 -19.69 5.88
C ALA A 74 -10.07 -21.16 5.74
N LYS A 75 -9.80 -21.62 4.51
CA LYS A 75 -9.26 -22.96 4.26
C LYS A 75 -7.91 -23.18 4.96
N HIS A 76 -7.00 -22.19 4.90
CA HIS A 76 -5.71 -22.28 5.57
C HIS A 76 -5.85 -22.38 7.09
N LEU A 77 -6.79 -21.63 7.68
CA LEU A 77 -7.09 -21.64 9.11
C LEU A 77 -8.01 -22.80 9.54
N ARG A 78 -8.41 -23.68 8.61
CA ARG A 78 -9.35 -24.78 8.84
C ARG A 78 -10.71 -24.32 9.38
N LEU A 79 -11.17 -23.16 8.91
CA LEU A 79 -12.47 -22.57 9.24
C LEU A 79 -13.43 -22.65 8.03
N LYS A 80 -14.73 -22.62 8.31
CA LYS A 80 -15.73 -22.31 7.28
C LYS A 80 -15.62 -20.82 6.90
N PRO A 81 -15.84 -20.43 5.63
CA PRO A 81 -15.80 -19.02 5.21
C PRO A 81 -16.65 -18.09 6.08
N GLN A 82 -17.86 -18.52 6.44
CA GLN A 82 -18.76 -17.75 7.32
C GLN A 82 -18.16 -17.55 8.72
N ALA A 83 -17.56 -18.59 9.31
CA ALA A 83 -16.92 -18.46 10.61
C ALA A 83 -15.72 -17.49 10.54
N PHE A 84 -14.98 -17.48 9.43
CA PHE A 84 -13.89 -16.52 9.21
C PHE A 84 -14.41 -15.08 9.12
N THR A 85 -15.48 -14.83 8.36
CA THR A 85 -16.05 -13.48 8.25
C THR A 85 -16.60 -13.02 9.60
N ASP A 86 -17.34 -13.87 10.31
CA ASP A 86 -17.96 -13.53 11.58
C ASP A 86 -16.92 -13.22 12.67
N GLN A 87 -15.80 -13.96 12.65
CA GLN A 87 -14.74 -13.83 13.65
C GLN A 87 -13.77 -12.68 13.39
N TYR A 88 -13.47 -12.36 12.12
CA TYR A 88 -12.35 -11.46 11.79
C TYR A 88 -12.73 -10.25 10.96
N LEU A 89 -13.88 -10.27 10.28
CA LEU A 89 -14.24 -9.25 9.29
C LEU A 89 -15.53 -8.52 9.64
N ARG A 90 -15.65 -7.31 9.11
CA ARG A 90 -16.87 -6.52 9.08
C ARG A 90 -17.03 -5.88 7.70
N VAL A 91 -18.24 -5.45 7.40
CA VAL A 91 -18.53 -4.68 6.20
C VAL A 91 -18.39 -3.20 6.53
N ASP A 92 -17.62 -2.46 5.75
CA ASP A 92 -17.47 -1.00 5.91
C ASP A 92 -18.52 -0.20 5.13
N GLU A 93 -18.37 1.12 5.11
CA GLU A 93 -19.28 2.06 4.44
C GLU A 93 -19.33 1.87 2.91
N ASP A 94 -18.25 1.36 2.31
CA ASP A 94 -18.14 1.07 0.88
C ASP A 94 -18.68 -0.33 0.52
N ARG A 95 -19.23 -1.05 1.51
CA ARG A 95 -19.70 -2.45 1.43
C ARG A 95 -18.58 -3.46 1.18
N ASP A 96 -17.39 -3.12 1.64
CA ASP A 96 -16.19 -3.91 1.50
C ASP A 96 -15.91 -4.71 2.80
N TRP A 97 -15.40 -5.94 2.66
CA TRP A 97 -15.00 -6.74 3.81
C TRP A 97 -13.63 -6.29 4.32
N VAL A 98 -13.58 -5.76 5.54
CA VAL A 98 -12.36 -5.26 6.19
C VAL A 98 -12.18 -5.91 7.56
N LEU A 99 -11.00 -5.77 8.16
CA LEU A 99 -10.78 -6.25 9.53
C LEU A 99 -11.73 -5.57 10.54
N GLN A 100 -12.17 -6.34 11.54
CA GLN A 100 -12.91 -5.80 12.67
C GLN A 100 -12.06 -4.83 13.48
N ASP A 101 -10.82 -5.23 13.80
CA ASP A 101 -9.92 -4.48 14.67
C ASP A 101 -8.55 -4.24 14.03
N LEU A 102 -7.86 -3.22 14.57
CA LEU A 102 -6.47 -2.91 14.30
C LEU A 102 -5.68 -2.83 15.62
N PRO A 103 -4.40 -3.26 15.67
CA PRO A 103 -3.60 -3.85 14.60
C PRO A 103 -4.15 -5.16 14.02
N CYS A 104 -3.70 -5.55 12.83
CA CYS A 104 -4.13 -6.79 12.20
C CYS A 104 -3.96 -7.99 13.14
N ILE A 105 -5.01 -8.78 13.32
CA ILE A 105 -5.03 -9.94 14.22
C ILE A 105 -4.05 -11.05 13.80
N PHE A 106 -3.62 -11.05 12.53
CA PHE A 106 -2.62 -11.98 12.02
C PHE A 106 -1.17 -11.46 12.18
N LEU A 107 -0.97 -10.25 12.70
CA LEU A 107 0.35 -9.66 12.92
C LEU A 107 0.91 -10.10 14.28
N GLY A 108 2.04 -10.80 14.26
CA GLY A 108 2.81 -11.17 15.44
C GLY A 108 3.59 -9.99 16.04
N ALA A 109 4.03 -10.16 17.29
CA ALA A 109 4.84 -9.17 18.01
C ALA A 109 6.21 -8.91 17.35
N ASP A 110 6.69 -9.85 16.54
CA ASP A 110 7.91 -9.80 15.74
C ASP A 110 7.68 -9.17 14.35
N ASN A 111 6.52 -8.54 14.11
CA ASN A 111 6.06 -8.03 12.82
C ASN A 111 5.80 -9.10 11.74
N HIS A 112 5.86 -10.40 12.07
CA HIS A 112 5.59 -11.46 11.12
C HIS A 112 4.08 -11.71 10.97
N CYS A 113 3.62 -11.98 9.75
CA CYS A 113 2.21 -12.30 9.49
C CYS A 113 1.99 -13.81 9.59
N SER A 114 1.12 -14.27 10.49
CA SER A 114 0.82 -15.70 10.66
C SER A 114 0.18 -16.35 9.43
N ILE A 115 -0.37 -15.55 8.51
CA ILE A 115 -0.96 -16.00 7.25
C ILE A 115 -0.21 -15.45 6.03
N TYR A 116 1.09 -15.12 6.15
CA TYR A 116 1.85 -14.40 5.12
C TYR A 116 1.67 -14.98 3.71
N GLU A 117 1.74 -16.31 3.54
CA GLU A 117 1.59 -16.99 2.25
C GLU A 117 0.19 -16.86 1.63
N VAL A 118 -0.84 -16.78 2.46
CA VAL A 118 -2.25 -16.68 2.01
C VAL A 118 -2.86 -15.30 2.22
N ARG A 119 -2.05 -14.30 2.63
CA ARG A 119 -2.47 -12.93 2.93
C ARG A 119 -3.37 -12.33 1.84
N PRO A 120 -4.31 -11.44 2.17
CA PRO A 120 -5.28 -10.93 1.20
C PRO A 120 -4.57 -10.21 0.05
N LYS A 121 -5.22 -10.13 -1.11
CA LYS A 121 -4.66 -9.49 -2.30
C LYS A 121 -4.19 -8.05 -2.01
N ALA A 122 -4.98 -7.28 -1.27
CA ALA A 122 -4.62 -5.93 -0.86
C ALA A 122 -3.31 -5.86 -0.07
N CYS A 123 -3.03 -6.84 0.81
CA CYS A 123 -1.74 -6.92 1.52
C CYS A 123 -0.57 -7.30 0.62
N ARG A 124 -0.77 -8.17 -0.38
CA ARG A 124 0.30 -8.56 -1.32
C ARG A 124 0.70 -7.41 -2.22
N GLU A 125 -0.27 -6.63 -2.66
CA GLU A 125 -0.06 -5.59 -3.66
C GLU A 125 0.24 -4.22 -3.05
N PHE A 126 0.09 -4.04 -1.73
CA PHE A 126 0.44 -2.78 -1.08
C PHE A 126 1.94 -2.48 -1.24
N PRO A 127 2.36 -1.24 -1.60
CA PRO A 127 1.57 0.00 -1.69
C PRO A 127 0.99 0.33 -3.08
N HIS A 128 0.95 -0.64 -3.99
CA HIS A 128 0.43 -0.57 -5.36
C HIS A 128 1.27 0.28 -6.33
N THR A 129 2.55 0.47 -6.04
CA THR A 129 3.45 1.32 -6.85
C THR A 129 3.95 0.63 -8.13
N ASP A 130 3.79 -0.68 -8.27
CA ASP A 130 4.10 -1.50 -9.45
C ASP A 130 2.87 -1.80 -10.35
N ARG A 131 1.69 -1.26 -9.98
CA ARG A 131 0.44 -1.52 -10.70
C ARG A 131 0.43 -0.83 -12.07
N LYS A 132 0.09 -1.60 -13.12
CA LYS A 132 -0.19 -1.07 -14.46
C LYS A 132 -1.26 0.02 -14.44
N LYS A 133 -1.10 1.01 -15.33
CA LYS A 133 -1.92 2.23 -15.37
C LYS A 133 -1.90 2.96 -14.02
N PHE A 134 -0.71 3.12 -13.44
CA PHE A 134 -0.50 3.74 -12.12
C PHE A 134 -1.23 5.08 -11.96
N GLN A 135 -1.28 5.89 -13.03
CA GLN A 135 -1.96 7.19 -13.05
C GLN A 135 -3.44 7.15 -12.63
N GLN A 136 -4.10 5.98 -12.72
CA GLN A 136 -5.49 5.79 -12.32
C GLN A 136 -5.68 5.70 -10.78
N ILE A 137 -4.64 5.34 -10.04
CA ILE A 137 -4.68 5.11 -8.58
C ILE A 137 -3.87 6.15 -7.79
N THR A 138 -3.58 7.30 -8.40
CA THR A 138 -2.83 8.39 -7.76
C THR A 138 -3.49 8.89 -6.47
N HIS A 139 -4.82 8.90 -6.41
CA HIS A 139 -5.57 9.24 -5.20
C HIS A 139 -5.34 8.26 -4.04
N LEU A 140 -5.21 6.96 -4.33
CA LEU A 140 -4.86 5.94 -3.35
C LEU A 140 -3.40 6.09 -2.92
N THR A 141 -2.51 6.36 -3.88
CA THR A 141 -1.09 6.57 -3.62
C THR A 141 -0.87 7.76 -2.67
N LEU A 142 -1.61 8.86 -2.84
CA LEU A 142 -1.59 10.02 -1.94
C LEU A 142 -1.93 9.66 -0.49
N LYS A 143 -2.80 8.67 -0.26
CA LYS A 143 -3.07 8.17 1.10
C LYS A 143 -1.90 7.30 1.57
N ASN A 144 -1.39 6.43 0.70
CA ASN A 144 -0.34 5.46 1.04
C ASN A 144 1.02 6.11 1.37
N VAL A 145 1.35 7.28 0.82
CA VAL A 145 2.62 7.98 1.15
C VAL A 145 2.69 8.43 2.61
N ALA A 146 1.55 8.61 3.29
CA ALA A 146 1.51 8.90 4.72
C ALA A 146 1.67 7.66 5.62
N ILE A 147 1.57 6.46 5.01
CA ILE A 147 1.56 5.17 5.73
C ILE A 147 2.86 4.40 5.47
N CYS A 148 3.31 4.35 4.22
CA CYS A 148 4.44 3.54 3.80
C CYS A 148 5.63 4.41 3.41
N PRO A 149 6.79 4.27 4.09
CA PRO A 149 7.98 5.00 3.72
C PRO A 149 8.48 4.69 2.30
N ALA A 150 8.27 3.45 1.82
CA ALA A 150 8.61 3.05 0.46
C ALA A 150 7.74 3.81 -0.55
N ALA A 151 6.43 3.88 -0.31
CA ALA A 151 5.52 4.62 -1.17
C ALA A 151 5.91 6.10 -1.26
N PHE A 152 6.23 6.72 -0.12
CA PHE A 152 6.70 8.12 -0.09
C PHE A 152 7.96 8.31 -0.93
N ASN A 153 8.98 7.47 -0.72
CA ASN A 153 10.24 7.54 -1.45
C ASN A 153 10.04 7.37 -2.96
N ILE A 154 9.28 6.35 -3.37
CA ILE A 154 9.01 6.08 -4.79
C ILE A 154 8.34 7.28 -5.46
N VAL A 155 7.42 7.96 -4.77
CA VAL A 155 6.76 9.16 -5.31
C VAL A 155 7.74 10.33 -5.44
N GLU A 156 8.63 10.56 -4.47
CA GLU A 156 9.64 11.62 -4.56
C GLU A 156 10.67 11.34 -5.65
N ASP A 157 11.07 10.07 -5.82
CA ASP A 157 11.97 9.64 -6.90
C ASP A 157 11.32 9.77 -8.28
N LEU A 158 10.04 9.39 -8.40
CA LEU A 158 9.27 9.56 -9.64
C LEU A 158 9.19 11.04 -10.04
N ARG A 159 8.89 11.91 -9.08
CA ARG A 159 8.86 13.36 -9.31
C ARG A 159 10.21 13.85 -9.83
N SER A 160 11.29 13.50 -9.15
CA SER A 160 12.65 13.89 -9.54
C SER A 160 13.01 13.40 -10.94
N ALA A 161 12.64 12.16 -11.28
CA ALA A 161 12.89 11.57 -12.60
C ALA A 161 12.14 12.29 -13.73
N LEU A 162 10.91 12.75 -13.48
CA LEU A 162 10.07 13.43 -14.48
C LEU A 162 10.30 14.94 -14.55
N ASP A 163 10.67 15.58 -13.45
CA ASP A 163 11.05 17.00 -13.43
C ASP A 163 12.36 17.23 -14.20
N SER A 164 13.32 16.32 -14.07
CA SER A 164 14.59 16.34 -14.82
C SER A 164 14.43 16.14 -16.34
N GLY A 165 13.28 15.60 -16.78
CA GLY A 165 12.95 15.37 -18.19
C GLY A 165 12.21 16.52 -18.87
N SER A 166 11.80 17.56 -18.13
CA SER A 166 11.05 18.71 -18.67
C SER A 166 11.94 19.85 -19.19
N SER A 167 13.27 19.66 -19.19
CA SER A 167 14.27 20.63 -19.67
C SER A 167 15.05 20.15 -20.91
N ARG A 168 14.50 19.24 -21.71
CA ARG A 168 15.05 18.87 -23.02
C ARG A 168 13.99 18.82 -24.10
#